data_AF-V4NMJ9-F1
#
_entry.id   AF-V4NMJ9-F1
#
_cell.length_a   1.000
_cell.length_b   1.000
_cell.length_c   1.000
_cell.angle_alpha   90.00
_cell.angle_beta   90.00
_cell.angle_gamma   90.00
#
_symmetry.space_group_name_H-M   'P 1'
#
loop_
_entity.id
_entity.type
_entity.pdbx_description
1 polymer ?
#
loop_
_entity_poly.entity_id
_entity_poly.type
_entity_poly.pdbx_seq_one_letter_code
_entity_poly.pdbx_strand_id
1 'polypeptide(L)'
;MKYTVFALIGAAFLSGCATPAPVAASYLSRFDAKTSNALVSTCLLESKWPLYNSPEYRQAGERRRSQMRNSPGLEVRDMQAMCWSASRLPAEATAARCKDLIEVKKKRLGQRRAQHVERVADICERMTGLSIKTGS
;
A
#
# COMPACT_ATOMS: atom_id res chain seq x y z
N MET A 1 -4.03 -2.31 -74.87
CA MET A 1 -3.24 -1.11 -74.53
C MET A 1 -4.19 0.02 -74.19
N LYS A 2 -3.95 0.71 -73.06
CA LYS A 2 -4.27 2.13 -72.73
C LYS A 2 -4.89 2.34 -71.33
N TYR A 3 -3.97 2.60 -70.41
CA TYR A 3 -3.94 3.50 -69.25
C TYR A 3 -4.83 3.23 -68.03
N THR A 4 -4.19 2.60 -67.05
CA THR A 4 -4.41 2.71 -65.60
C THR A 4 -4.44 4.17 -65.14
N VAL A 5 -5.53 4.56 -64.46
CA VAL A 5 -5.67 5.84 -63.77
C VAL A 5 -5.04 5.73 -62.37
N PHE A 6 -4.06 6.59 -62.10
CA PHE A 6 -3.58 6.90 -60.76
C PHE A 6 -4.51 7.95 -60.13
N ALA A 7 -5.04 7.68 -58.94
CA ALA A 7 -5.59 8.69 -58.04
C ALA A 7 -5.06 8.41 -56.62
N LEU A 8 -4.14 9.27 -56.19
CA LEU A 8 -3.72 9.47 -54.81
C LEU A 8 -4.81 10.23 -54.03
N ILE A 9 -4.62 10.34 -52.70
CA ILE A 9 -5.41 11.02 -51.65
C ILE A 9 -6.29 10.01 -50.90
N GLY A 10 -6.18 9.82 -49.59
CA GLY A 10 -5.48 10.54 -48.54
C GLY A 10 -5.85 9.93 -47.18
N ALA A 11 -5.00 10.19 -46.20
CA ALA A 11 -5.01 9.69 -44.84
C ALA A 11 -6.38 9.59 -44.13
N ALA A 12 -6.60 8.46 -43.44
CA ALA A 12 -7.30 8.43 -42.16
C ALA A 12 -6.48 7.59 -41.19
N PHE A 13 -5.58 8.28 -40.51
CA PHE A 13 -4.84 7.79 -39.35
C PHE A 13 -5.81 7.24 -38.30
N LEU A 14 -5.53 6.02 -37.83
CA LEU A 14 -5.69 5.55 -36.46
C LEU A 14 -6.93 6.08 -35.71
N SER A 15 -8.04 5.35 -35.75
CA SER A 15 -8.99 5.39 -34.64
C SER A 15 -8.33 4.68 -33.44
N GLY A 16 -7.40 5.41 -32.79
CA GLY A 16 -7.01 5.11 -31.44
C GLY A 16 -8.24 5.31 -30.57
N CYS A 17 -8.98 4.23 -30.33
CA CYS A 17 -9.90 4.16 -29.21
C CYS A 17 -9.02 4.15 -27.96
N ALA A 18 -8.57 5.33 -27.55
CA ALA A 18 -8.00 5.54 -26.23
C ALA A 18 -9.15 5.41 -25.24
N THR A 19 -9.55 4.16 -24.93
CA THR A 19 -10.21 3.89 -23.67
C THR A 19 -9.25 4.34 -22.59
N PRO A 20 -9.56 5.38 -21.77
CA PRO A 20 -8.85 5.52 -20.52
C PRO A 20 -9.07 4.21 -19.78
N ALA A 21 -8.00 3.41 -19.63
CA ALA A 21 -8.05 2.29 -18.72
C ALA A 21 -8.59 2.84 -17.40
N PRO A 22 -9.65 2.26 -16.81
CA PRO A 22 -10.14 2.74 -15.54
C PRO A 22 -8.93 2.74 -14.59
N VAL A 23 -8.52 3.93 -14.16
CA VAL A 23 -7.56 4.07 -13.06
C VAL A 23 -8.18 3.30 -11.93
N ALA A 24 -7.65 2.11 -11.65
CA ALA A 24 -8.24 1.19 -10.71
C ALA A 24 -8.40 1.92 -9.37
N ALA A 25 -9.65 2.23 -9.04
CA ALA A 25 -9.96 3.02 -7.86
C ALA A 25 -9.50 2.26 -6.62
N SER A 26 -8.96 2.96 -5.64
CA SER A 26 -8.59 2.34 -4.37
C SER A 26 -9.83 1.72 -3.72
N TYR A 27 -9.67 0.58 -3.04
CA TYR A 27 -10.78 -0.03 -2.32
C TYR A 27 -11.37 0.93 -1.27
N LEU A 28 -10.53 1.78 -0.69
CA LEU A 28 -10.93 2.83 0.25
C LEU A 28 -11.91 3.85 -0.34
N SER A 29 -11.94 4.04 -1.66
CA SER A 29 -12.93 4.91 -2.31
C SER A 29 -14.38 4.43 -2.16
N ARG A 30 -14.59 3.16 -1.78
CA ARG A 30 -15.92 2.58 -1.54
C ARG A 30 -16.51 2.95 -0.18
N PHE A 31 -15.69 3.47 0.73
CA PHE A 31 -16.14 3.95 2.04
C PHE A 31 -16.27 5.47 2.04
N ASP A 32 -17.07 5.98 2.98
CA ASP A 32 -17.11 7.40 3.26
C ASP A 32 -15.75 7.91 3.79
N ALA A 33 -15.52 9.22 3.68
CA ALA A 33 -14.25 9.83 4.05
C ALA A 33 -13.86 9.59 5.53
N LYS A 34 -14.83 9.52 6.45
CA LYS A 34 -14.56 9.29 7.88
C LYS A 34 -14.04 7.87 8.08
N THR A 35 -14.69 6.88 7.50
CA THR A 35 -14.28 5.48 7.59
C THR A 35 -12.92 5.23 6.95
N SER A 36 -12.67 5.80 5.77
CA SER A 36 -11.37 5.70 5.09
C SER A 36 -10.24 6.34 5.90
N ASN A 37 -10.47 7.53 6.45
CA ASN A 37 -9.50 8.21 7.30
C ASN A 37 -9.24 7.44 8.60
N ALA A 38 -10.26 6.80 9.17
CA ALA A 38 -10.10 5.95 10.34
C ALA A 38 -9.20 4.75 10.05
N LEU A 39 -9.42 4.04 8.92
CA LEU A 39 -8.58 2.91 8.52
C LEU A 39 -7.11 3.33 8.28
N VAL A 40 -6.88 4.43 7.56
CA VAL A 40 -5.53 4.97 7.36
C VAL A 40 -4.89 5.32 8.70
N SER A 41 -5.63 5.97 9.62
CA SER A 41 -5.12 6.33 10.95
C SER A 41 -4.78 5.09 11.79
N THR A 42 -5.63 4.06 11.78
CA THR A 42 -5.35 2.78 12.44
C THR A 42 -4.09 2.14 11.88
N CYS A 43 -3.91 2.15 10.55
CA CYS A 43 -2.69 1.66 9.91
C CYS A 43 -1.44 2.42 10.37
N LEU A 44 -1.52 3.76 10.45
CA LEU A 44 -0.40 4.59 10.91
C LEU A 44 -0.07 4.38 12.38
N LEU A 45 -1.06 4.09 13.23
CA LEU A 45 -0.82 3.73 14.62
C LEU A 45 -0.09 2.38 14.73
N GLU A 46 -0.58 1.36 14.02
CA GLU A 46 0.04 0.03 14.03
C GLU A 46 1.46 0.07 13.44
N SER A 47 1.72 0.95 12.46
CA SER A 47 3.06 1.16 11.89
C SER A 47 4.12 1.56 12.92
N LYS A 48 3.71 2.24 14.00
CA LYS A 48 4.62 2.69 15.07
C LYS A 48 4.80 1.64 16.16
N TRP A 49 4.05 0.53 16.11
CA TRP A 49 4.15 -0.53 17.10
C TRP A 49 5.59 -1.09 17.26
N PRO A 50 6.37 -1.35 16.18
CA PRO A 50 7.75 -1.83 16.32
C PRO A 50 8.65 -0.86 17.09
N LEU A 51 8.44 0.45 16.89
CA LEU A 51 9.15 1.50 17.62
C LEU A 51 8.80 1.44 19.11
N TYR A 52 7.51 1.51 19.46
CA TYR A 52 7.09 1.55 20.87
C TYR A 52 7.39 0.25 21.62
N ASN A 53 7.42 -0.88 20.91
CA ASN A 53 7.72 -2.18 21.50
C ASN A 53 9.21 -2.55 21.42
N SER A 54 10.09 -1.66 20.97
CA SER A 54 11.53 -1.91 20.94
C SER A 54 12.17 -1.74 22.33
N PRO A 55 13.17 -2.56 22.72
CA PRO A 55 13.93 -2.34 23.95
C PRO A 55 14.61 -0.97 23.98
N GLU A 56 15.13 -0.52 22.83
CA GLU A 56 15.80 0.76 22.67
C GLU A 56 14.86 1.93 22.99
N TYR A 57 13.60 1.86 22.55
CA TYR A 57 12.60 2.87 22.89
C TYR A 57 12.24 2.86 24.38
N ARG A 58 12.03 1.67 24.94
CA ARG A 58 11.62 1.50 26.34
C ARG A 58 12.70 1.96 27.30
N GLN A 59 13.97 1.67 27.00
CA GLN A 59 15.12 2.02 27.86
C GLN A 59 15.68 3.42 27.58
N ALA A 60 15.32 4.06 26.46
CA ALA A 60 15.77 5.40 26.13
C ALA A 60 15.16 6.49 27.03
N GLY A 61 15.94 7.54 27.29
CA GLY A 61 15.43 8.80 27.85
C GLY A 61 14.63 9.63 26.85
N GLU A 62 13.91 10.65 27.33
CA GLU A 62 12.91 11.38 26.54
C GLU A 62 13.47 12.03 25.27
N ARG A 63 14.67 12.62 25.33
CA ARG A 63 15.34 13.19 24.15
C ARG A 63 15.52 12.16 23.04
N ARG A 64 15.99 10.96 23.39
CA ARG A 64 16.22 9.88 22.43
C ARG A 64 14.90 9.31 21.92
N ARG A 65 13.88 9.16 22.78
CA ARG A 65 12.52 8.79 22.35
C ARG A 65 11.94 9.78 21.35
N SER A 66 12.11 11.08 21.59
CA SER A 66 11.69 12.14 20.68
C SER A 66 12.38 12.04 19.31
N GLN A 67 13.70 11.83 19.29
CA GLN A 67 14.44 11.58 18.05
C GLN A 67 13.88 10.39 17.28
N MET A 68 13.61 9.27 17.95
CA MET A 68 13.09 8.07 17.28
C MET A 68 11.64 8.23 16.80
N ARG A 69 10.81 9.04 17.47
CA ARG A 69 9.46 9.40 16.98
C ARG A 69 9.54 10.26 15.71
N ASN A 70 10.51 11.18 15.64
CA ASN A 70 10.66 12.12 14.53
C ASN A 70 11.43 11.51 13.34
N SER A 71 12.34 10.58 13.62
CA SER A 71 13.13 9.85 12.63
C SER A 71 13.04 8.35 12.93
N PRO A 72 11.90 7.72 12.60
CA PRO A 72 11.71 6.31 12.87
C PRO A 72 12.51 5.46 11.86
N GLY A 73 12.81 4.22 12.26
CA GLY A 73 13.53 3.27 11.40
C GLY A 73 12.77 2.93 10.11
N LEU A 74 13.49 2.32 9.15
CA LEU A 74 12.95 1.98 7.83
C LEU A 74 11.63 1.20 7.87
N GLU A 75 11.52 0.21 8.76
CA GLU A 75 10.30 -0.60 8.88
C GLU A 75 9.04 0.24 9.18
N VAL A 76 9.15 1.22 10.08
CA VAL A 76 8.04 2.11 10.42
C VAL A 76 7.73 3.02 9.24
N ARG A 77 8.76 3.55 8.57
CA ARG A 77 8.61 4.45 7.42
C ARG A 77 7.96 3.75 6.22
N ASP A 78 8.36 2.53 5.92
CA ASP A 78 7.82 1.74 4.81
C ASP A 78 6.34 1.42 5.05
N MET A 79 6.00 1.03 6.27
CA MET A 79 4.61 0.77 6.64
C MET A 79 3.77 2.05 6.62
N GLN A 80 4.29 3.19 7.09
CA GLN A 80 3.60 4.48 6.96
C GLN A 80 3.37 4.87 5.50
N ALA A 81 4.39 4.73 4.65
CA ALA A 81 4.28 5.02 3.22
C ALA A 81 3.20 4.14 2.56
N MET A 82 3.15 2.85 2.93
CA MET A 82 2.10 1.94 2.50
C MET A 82 0.71 2.44 2.94
N CYS A 83 0.52 2.77 4.22
CA CYS A 83 -0.75 3.25 4.76
C CYS A 83 -1.28 4.47 3.99
N TRP A 84 -0.41 5.45 3.71
CA TRP A 84 -0.78 6.64 2.94
C TRP A 84 -1.11 6.30 1.48
N SER A 85 -0.32 5.43 0.87
CA SER A 85 -0.48 5.03 -0.54
C SER A 85 -1.75 4.22 -0.80
N ALA A 86 -2.27 3.51 0.20
CA ALA A 86 -3.47 2.68 0.08
C ALA A 86 -4.74 3.45 -0.32
N SER A 87 -4.80 4.75 0.01
CA SER A 87 -5.90 5.62 -0.42
C SER A 87 -5.84 5.98 -1.91
N ARG A 88 -4.67 5.86 -2.54
CA ARG A 88 -4.37 6.32 -3.90
C ARG A 88 -4.15 5.18 -4.89
N LEU A 89 -3.74 4.01 -4.41
CA LEU A 89 -3.38 2.87 -5.23
C LEU A 89 -4.54 1.89 -5.39
N PRO A 90 -4.53 1.08 -6.46
CA PRO A 90 -5.43 -0.05 -6.59
C PRO A 90 -5.32 -0.99 -5.39
N ALA A 91 -6.43 -1.63 -5.05
CA ALA A 91 -6.51 -2.61 -3.98
C ALA A 91 -5.48 -3.73 -4.13
N GLU A 92 -5.28 -4.21 -5.36
CA GLU A 92 -4.35 -5.30 -5.69
C GLU A 92 -2.89 -4.89 -5.46
N ALA A 93 -2.54 -3.66 -5.85
CA ALA A 93 -1.19 -3.12 -5.67
C ALA A 93 -0.87 -2.91 -4.18
N THR A 94 -1.85 -2.42 -3.40
CA THR A 94 -1.71 -2.30 -1.94
C THR A 94 -1.62 -3.68 -1.28
N ALA A 95 -2.43 -4.66 -1.71
CA ALA A 95 -2.41 -6.01 -1.16
C ALA A 95 -1.09 -6.72 -1.44
N ALA A 96 -0.50 -6.55 -2.62
CA ALA A 96 0.83 -7.08 -2.94
C ALA A 96 1.90 -6.51 -1.99
N ARG A 97 1.94 -5.19 -1.81
CA ARG A 97 2.87 -4.54 -0.86
C ARG A 97 2.66 -5.01 0.58
N CYS A 98 1.41 -5.20 0.99
CA CYS A 98 1.08 -5.74 2.30
C CYS A 98 1.63 -7.17 2.50
N LYS A 99 1.49 -8.05 1.49
CA LYS A 99 2.04 -9.41 1.54
C LYS A 99 3.56 -9.40 1.72
N ASP A 100 4.27 -8.61 0.92
CA ASP A 100 5.73 -8.50 1.01
C ASP A 100 6.18 -8.04 2.42
N LEU A 101 5.52 -7.02 2.96
CA LEU A 101 5.80 -6.51 4.30
C LEU A 101 5.54 -7.57 5.39
N ILE A 102 4.45 -8.31 5.28
CA ILE A 102 4.07 -9.36 6.23
C ILE A 102 5.08 -10.51 6.19
N GLU A 103 5.52 -10.95 5.01
CA GLU A 103 6.53 -11.99 4.89
C GLU A 103 7.86 -11.58 5.51
N VAL A 104 8.32 -10.35 5.24
CA VAL A 104 9.52 -9.78 5.85
C VAL A 104 9.38 -9.73 7.38
N LYS A 105 8.24 -9.28 7.88
CA LYS A 105 7.95 -9.21 9.32
C LYS A 105 7.90 -10.59 9.97
N LYS A 106 7.28 -11.59 9.34
CA LYS A 106 7.25 -12.98 9.84
C LYS A 106 8.66 -13.54 10.01
N LYS A 107 9.51 -13.37 8.98
CA LYS A 107 10.90 -13.84 8.99
C LYS A 107 11.74 -13.16 10.09
N ARG A 108 11.53 -11.86 10.32
CA ARG A 108 12.32 -11.07 11.28
C ARG A 108 11.88 -11.23 12.74
N LEU A 109 10.58 -11.26 12.99
CA LEU A 109 10.05 -11.10 14.35
C LEU A 109 9.82 -12.43 15.07
N GLY A 110 9.74 -13.54 14.33
CA GLY A 110 9.44 -14.87 14.87
C GLY A 110 8.10 -14.91 15.62
N GLN A 111 7.90 -15.96 16.43
CA GLN A 111 6.62 -16.16 17.12
C GLN A 111 6.29 -15.08 18.17
N ARG A 112 7.30 -14.44 18.77
CA ARG A 112 7.11 -13.44 19.85
C ARG A 112 6.30 -12.22 19.43
N ARG A 113 6.12 -11.98 18.13
CA ARG A 113 5.34 -10.84 17.62
C ARG A 113 4.36 -11.26 16.52
N ALA A 114 3.94 -12.53 16.52
CA ALA A 114 2.94 -13.06 15.57
C ALA A 114 1.64 -12.23 15.60
N GLN A 115 1.17 -11.85 16.80
CA GLN A 115 0.00 -10.99 16.95
C GLN A 115 0.13 -9.63 16.25
N HIS A 116 1.33 -9.04 16.19
CA HIS A 116 1.52 -7.80 15.43
C HIS A 116 1.37 -8.06 13.94
N VAL A 117 1.98 -9.13 13.44
CA VAL A 117 1.84 -9.53 12.03
C VAL A 117 0.38 -9.76 11.66
N GLU A 118 -0.39 -10.43 12.52
CA GLU A 118 -1.83 -10.65 12.33
C GLU A 118 -2.61 -9.33 12.31
N ARG A 119 -2.35 -8.40 13.23
CA ARG A 119 -2.98 -7.06 13.20
C ARG A 119 -2.65 -6.28 11.94
N VAL A 120 -1.40 -6.36 11.45
CA VAL A 120 -1.02 -5.75 10.17
C VAL A 120 -1.78 -6.40 9.01
N ALA A 121 -1.94 -7.72 9.03
CA ALA A 121 -2.73 -8.44 8.03
C ALA A 121 -4.19 -8.01 8.04
N ASP A 122 -4.86 -7.99 9.19
CA ASP A 122 -6.25 -7.51 9.34
C ASP A 122 -6.43 -6.09 8.78
N ILE A 123 -5.54 -5.17 9.15
CA ILE A 123 -5.59 -3.79 8.63
C ILE A 123 -5.45 -3.79 7.10
N CYS A 124 -4.52 -4.56 6.55
CA CYS A 124 -4.34 -4.67 5.11
C CYS A 124 -5.57 -5.28 4.41
N GLU A 125 -6.20 -6.31 4.98
CA GLU A 125 -7.43 -6.88 4.45
C GLU A 125 -8.56 -5.85 4.46
N ARG A 126 -8.72 -5.09 5.55
CA ARG A 126 -9.74 -4.04 5.66
C ARG A 126 -9.51 -2.87 4.71
N MET A 127 -8.26 -2.54 4.42
CA MET A 127 -7.90 -1.46 3.50
C MET A 127 -8.02 -1.86 2.02
N THR A 128 -7.98 -3.17 1.70
CA THR A 128 -7.95 -3.66 0.32
C THR A 128 -9.16 -4.50 -0.07
N GLY A 129 -9.91 -5.04 0.89
CA GLY A 129 -10.97 -6.03 0.66
C GLY A 129 -10.46 -7.38 0.18
N LEU A 130 -9.15 -7.62 0.20
CA LEU A 130 -8.51 -8.84 -0.30
C LEU A 130 -7.90 -9.61 0.86
N SER A 131 -8.10 -10.94 0.90
CA SER A 131 -7.49 -11.75 1.95
C SER A 131 -5.97 -11.81 1.79
N ILE A 132 -5.29 -11.44 2.86
CA ILE A 132 -3.84 -11.48 3.01
C ILE A 132 -3.55 -12.72 3.85
N LYS A 133 -3.55 -13.89 3.21
CA LYS A 133 -3.26 -15.17 3.88
C LYS A 133 -1.95 -15.07 4.66
N THR A 134 -2.05 -14.89 5.97
CA THR A 134 -0.94 -15.11 6.88
C THR A 134 -0.87 -16.62 7.09
N GLY A 135 -0.29 -17.35 6.12
CA GLY A 135 -0.18 -18.82 6.19
C GLY A 135 0.22 -19.30 7.60
N SER A 136 -0.63 -20.17 8.15
CA SER A 136 -0.44 -20.94 9.38
C SER A 136 0.67 -21.97 9.20
#